data_AF-A0A2H5W3E6-F1
#
_entry.id   AF-A0A2H5W3E6-F1
#
_cell.length_a   1.000
_cell.length_b   1.000
_cell.length_c   1.000
_cell.angle_alpha   90.00
_cell.angle_beta   90.00
_cell.angle_gamma   90.00
#
_symmetry.space_group_name_H-M   'P 1'
#
loop_
_entity.id
_entity.type
_entity.pdbx_description
1 polymer ?
#
loop_
_entity_poly.entity_id
_entity_poly.type
_entity_poly.pdbx_seq_one_letter_code
_entity_poly.pdbx_strand_id
1 'polypeptide(L)'
;MRTASGFLVTDHYDPEQRVIEIPTSAATPQQAAAEYFQRYRKAKQGARVIAERRAVIERELEELRRLQGRVEAADALPTLAHIARDLGLAPSGEHSAAGRPTPTSRRKDAARIPGVYHFRSSDGFDILVGKSAEDNERLTFRVAAPHDIWLHAADYPGSHVIIRRTKGQAVPPRTLLEAAQLAAFFSQARHSSKVVVTYTERKFVSKIPRSKPGLVRLSEFRSLTVEPKITAERVLTEG
;
A
#
# COMPACT_ATOMS: atom_id res chain seq x y z
N MET A 1 -21.14 33.37 34.56
CA MET A 1 -20.65 33.36 35.97
C MET A 1 -19.69 32.19 36.17
N ARG A 2 -18.57 32.35 36.88
CA ARG A 2 -17.61 31.24 37.11
C ARG A 2 -18.08 30.35 38.27
N THR A 3 -17.94 29.04 38.12
CA THR A 3 -18.23 28.02 39.15
C THR A 3 -16.95 27.27 39.54
N ALA A 4 -17.04 26.33 40.48
CA ALA A 4 -15.91 25.47 40.85
C ALA A 4 -15.46 24.55 39.69
N SER A 5 -16.39 24.23 38.78
CA SER A 5 -16.21 23.27 37.68
C SER A 5 -16.23 23.88 36.27
N GLY A 6 -16.50 25.18 36.11
CA GLY A 6 -16.58 25.82 34.80
C GLY A 6 -17.29 27.19 34.78
N PHE A 7 -18.19 27.37 33.81
CA PHE A 7 -18.92 28.62 33.61
C PHE A 7 -20.41 28.40 33.35
N LEU A 8 -21.26 29.14 34.06
CA LEU A 8 -22.68 29.28 33.77
C LEU A 8 -22.90 30.28 32.64
N VAL A 9 -23.63 29.84 31.61
CA VAL A 9 -24.00 30.60 30.41
C VAL A 9 -25.47 30.34 30.06
N THR A 10 -26.12 31.32 29.46
CA THR A 10 -27.48 31.13 28.93
C THR A 10 -27.43 30.31 27.65
N ASP A 11 -28.25 29.27 27.54
CA ASP A 11 -28.45 28.57 26.29
C ASP A 11 -29.40 29.37 25.40
N HIS A 12 -28.85 30.00 24.35
CA HIS A 12 -29.62 30.77 23.39
C HIS A 12 -30.41 29.91 22.38
N TYR A 13 -30.20 28.59 22.38
CA TYR A 13 -30.92 27.64 21.53
C TYR A 13 -32.06 26.93 22.29
N ASP A 14 -32.13 27.09 23.61
CA ASP A 14 -33.26 26.63 24.43
C ASP A 14 -34.38 27.70 24.39
N PRO A 15 -35.62 27.37 23.99
CA PRO A 15 -36.75 28.31 23.99
C PRO A 15 -37.04 28.96 25.34
N GLU A 16 -36.69 28.29 26.44
CA GLU A 16 -36.84 28.79 27.81
C GLU A 16 -35.59 29.54 28.32
N GLN A 17 -34.56 29.70 27.47
CA GLN A 17 -33.30 30.38 27.79
C GLN A 17 -32.68 29.92 29.10
N ARG A 18 -32.69 28.61 29.33
CA ARG A 18 -32.16 28.02 30.55
C ARG A 18 -30.66 28.29 30.67
N VAL A 19 -30.21 28.49 31.91
CA VAL A 19 -28.79 28.62 32.21
C VAL A 19 -28.19 27.23 32.30
N ILE A 20 -27.12 26.99 31.53
CA ILE A 20 -26.37 25.74 31.51
C ILE A 20 -24.96 25.98 32.04
N GLU A 21 -24.40 24.96 32.70
CA GLU A 21 -22.99 24.98 33.11
C GLU A 21 -22.13 24.30 32.05
N ILE A 22 -21.12 25.02 31.56
CA ILE A 22 -20.11 24.48 30.65
C ILE A 22 -18.89 24.06 31.49
N PRO A 23 -18.64 22.76 31.68
CA PRO A 23 -17.54 22.29 32.50
C PRO A 23 -16.20 22.56 31.80
N THR A 24 -15.27 23.20 32.49
CA THR A 24 -13.94 23.48 31.94
C THR A 24 -12.95 23.87 33.05
N SER A 25 -11.69 23.55 32.83
CA SER A 25 -10.57 24.06 33.64
C SER A 25 -9.98 25.37 33.10
N ALA A 26 -10.48 25.89 31.97
CA ALA A 26 -9.94 27.09 31.33
C ALA A 26 -10.13 28.33 32.20
N ALA A 27 -9.16 29.25 32.15
CA ALA A 27 -9.17 30.43 33.01
C ALA A 27 -10.22 31.46 32.59
N THR A 28 -10.56 31.52 31.30
CA THR A 28 -11.55 32.48 30.76
C THR A 28 -12.62 31.80 29.88
N PRO A 29 -13.82 32.39 29.76
CA PRO A 29 -14.86 31.89 28.87
C PRO A 29 -14.43 31.82 27.39
N GLN A 30 -13.61 32.76 26.93
CA GLN A 30 -13.10 32.79 25.55
C GLN A 30 -12.15 31.60 25.29
N GLN A 31 -11.27 31.29 26.26
CA GLN A 31 -10.41 30.11 26.18
C GLN A 31 -11.22 28.82 26.21
N ALA A 32 -12.21 28.73 27.11
CA ALA A 32 -13.13 27.60 27.17
C ALA A 32 -13.84 27.37 25.82
N ALA A 33 -14.40 28.44 25.25
CA ALA A 33 -15.06 28.38 23.95
C ALA A 33 -14.11 27.90 22.85
N ALA A 34 -12.88 28.44 22.79
CA ALA A 34 -11.88 28.02 21.82
C ALA A 34 -11.54 26.52 21.94
N GLU A 35 -11.37 26.00 23.16
CA GLU A 35 -11.16 24.57 23.39
C GLU A 35 -12.33 23.72 22.90
N TYR A 36 -13.57 24.10 23.23
CA TYR A 36 -14.78 23.39 22.80
C TYR A 36 -14.94 23.42 21.28
N PHE A 37 -14.66 24.55 20.62
CA PHE A 37 -14.66 24.63 19.16
C PHE A 37 -13.60 23.74 18.52
N GLN A 38 -12.40 23.66 19.11
CA GLN A 38 -11.35 22.75 18.63
C GLN A 38 -11.75 21.28 18.80
N ARG A 39 -12.33 20.92 19.96
CA ARG A 39 -12.88 19.58 20.22
C ARG A 39 -13.97 19.23 19.20
N TYR A 40 -14.89 20.15 18.93
CA TYR A 40 -15.94 19.97 17.93
C TYR A 40 -15.36 19.78 16.52
N ARG A 41 -14.42 20.62 16.08
CA ARG A 41 -13.78 20.48 14.75
C ARG A 41 -13.08 19.13 14.61
N LYS A 42 -12.32 18.72 15.64
CA LYS A 42 -11.65 17.42 15.68
C LYS A 42 -12.64 16.26 15.68
N ALA A 43 -13.71 16.34 16.46
CA ALA A 43 -14.76 15.33 16.51
C ALA A 43 -15.50 15.21 15.17
N LYS A 44 -15.85 16.34 14.54
CA LYS A 44 -16.52 16.39 13.22
C LYS A 44 -15.64 15.80 12.12
N GLN A 45 -14.37 16.19 12.07
CA GLN A 45 -13.42 15.61 11.12
C GLN A 45 -13.17 14.12 11.40
N GLY A 46 -13.03 13.76 12.67
CA GLY A 46 -12.88 12.38 13.13
C GLY A 46 -14.07 11.52 12.71
N ALA A 47 -15.30 11.98 12.91
CA ALA A 47 -16.52 11.28 12.52
C ALA A 47 -16.54 10.99 11.01
N ARG A 48 -16.14 11.95 10.18
CA ARG A 48 -16.02 11.75 8.72
C ARG A 48 -15.00 10.66 8.38
N VAL A 49 -13.79 10.76 8.93
CA VAL A 49 -12.70 9.78 8.69
C VAL A 49 -13.09 8.39 9.20
N ILE A 50 -13.75 8.31 10.36
CA ILE A 50 -14.25 7.05 10.93
C ILE A 50 -15.30 6.45 10.00
N ALA A 51 -16.25 7.24 9.50
CA ALA A 51 -17.26 6.76 8.57
C ALA A 51 -16.66 6.21 7.27
N GLU A 52 -15.70 6.93 6.68
CA GLU A 52 -14.98 6.47 5.49
C GLU A 52 -14.23 5.15 5.74
N ARG A 53 -13.51 5.05 6.86
CA ARG A 53 -12.80 3.81 7.24
C ARG A 53 -13.75 2.65 7.53
N ARG A 54 -14.88 2.93 8.19
CA ARG A 54 -15.91 1.94 8.50
C ARG A 54 -16.45 1.31 7.23
N ALA A 55 -16.73 2.12 6.21
CA ALA A 55 -17.20 1.61 4.92
C ALA A 55 -16.19 0.69 4.22
N VAL A 56 -14.88 0.96 4.33
CA VAL A 56 -13.83 0.08 3.79
C VAL A 56 -13.78 -1.24 4.56
N ILE A 57 -13.75 -1.17 5.90
CA ILE A 57 -13.70 -2.35 6.77
C ILE A 57 -14.94 -3.23 6.59
N GLU A 58 -16.12 -2.63 6.42
CA GLU A 58 -17.37 -3.38 6.18
C GLU A 58 -17.31 -4.17 4.87
N ARG A 59 -16.71 -3.62 3.81
CA ARG A 59 -16.49 -4.34 2.53
C ARG A 59 -15.50 -5.49 2.68
N GLU A 60 -14.38 -5.26 3.38
CA GLU A 60 -13.39 -6.31 3.66
C GLU A 60 -14.03 -7.45 4.48
N LEU A 61 -14.85 -7.11 5.48
CA LEU A 61 -15.57 -8.08 6.29
C LEU A 61 -16.56 -8.91 5.46
N GLU A 62 -17.26 -8.29 4.52
CA GLU A 62 -18.18 -8.97 3.61
C GLU A 62 -17.44 -9.94 2.67
N GLU A 63 -16.29 -9.55 2.14
CA GLU A 63 -15.43 -10.41 1.33
C GLU A 63 -14.92 -11.61 2.15
N LEU A 64 -14.44 -11.38 3.37
CA LEU A 64 -13.98 -12.44 4.27
C LEU A 64 -15.12 -13.40 4.64
N ARG A 65 -16.33 -12.90 4.90
CA ARG A 65 -17.51 -13.74 5.15
C ARG A 65 -17.89 -14.58 3.94
N ARG A 66 -17.80 -14.02 2.73
CA ARG A 66 -18.03 -14.77 1.49
C ARG A 66 -17.00 -15.89 1.32
N LEU A 67 -15.73 -15.61 1.63
CA LEU A 67 -14.67 -16.62 1.60
C LEU A 67 -14.90 -17.71 2.65
N GLN A 68 -15.27 -17.33 3.87
CA GLN A 68 -15.64 -18.27 4.93
C GLN A 68 -16.79 -19.19 4.48
N GLY A 69 -17.85 -18.64 3.90
CA GLY A 69 -18.97 -19.46 3.40
C GLY A 69 -18.54 -20.44 2.29
N ARG A 70 -17.58 -20.07 1.43
CA ARG A 70 -17.01 -21.01 0.44
C ARG A 70 -16.23 -22.15 1.09
N VAL A 71 -15.53 -21.88 2.21
CA VAL A 71 -14.80 -22.90 2.98
C VAL A 71 -15.77 -23.84 3.67
N GLU A 72 -16.80 -23.29 4.32
CA GLU A 72 -17.80 -24.08 5.05
C GLU A 72 -18.66 -24.95 4.12
N ALA A 73 -18.98 -24.46 2.92
CA ALA A 73 -19.70 -25.22 1.89
C ALA A 73 -18.82 -26.19 1.08
N ALA A 74 -17.50 -26.25 1.35
CA ALA A 74 -16.61 -27.15 0.66
C ALA A 74 -16.70 -28.57 1.25
N ASP A 75 -17.57 -29.41 0.70
CA ASP A 75 -17.73 -30.82 1.11
C ASP A 75 -16.54 -31.73 0.74
N ALA A 76 -15.49 -31.21 0.08
CA ALA A 76 -14.35 -31.98 -0.38
C ALA A 76 -12.99 -31.30 -0.10
N LEU A 77 -12.05 -32.07 0.46
CA LEU A 77 -10.66 -31.68 0.78
C LEU A 77 -9.90 -30.93 -0.34
N PRO A 78 -10.07 -31.23 -1.65
CA PRO A 78 -9.40 -30.50 -2.72
C PRO A 78 -9.87 -29.04 -2.85
N THR A 79 -11.14 -28.77 -2.54
CA THR A 79 -11.74 -27.43 -2.60
C THR A 79 -11.22 -26.57 -1.43
N LEU A 80 -11.10 -27.17 -0.24
CA LEU A 80 -10.46 -26.56 0.93
C LEU A 80 -8.98 -26.21 0.68
N ALA A 81 -8.22 -27.10 0.00
CA ALA A 81 -6.84 -26.83 -0.38
C ALA A 81 -6.71 -25.70 -1.41
N HIS A 82 -7.68 -25.54 -2.31
CA HIS A 82 -7.72 -24.43 -3.26
C HIS A 82 -8.02 -23.11 -2.55
N ILE A 83 -8.97 -23.10 -1.61
CA ILE A 83 -9.32 -21.91 -0.84
C ILE A 83 -8.20 -21.51 0.14
N ALA A 84 -7.52 -22.48 0.77
CA ALA A 84 -6.34 -22.23 1.61
C ALA A 84 -5.16 -21.65 0.81
N ARG A 85 -5.07 -21.94 -0.50
CA ARG A 85 -4.08 -21.38 -1.42
C ARG A 85 -4.47 -19.98 -1.90
N ASP A 86 -5.75 -19.74 -2.17
CA ASP A 86 -6.31 -18.41 -2.47
C ASP A 86 -6.13 -17.45 -1.28
N LEU A 87 -6.21 -17.97 -0.04
CA LEU A 87 -6.01 -17.23 1.21
C LEU A 87 -4.56 -17.20 1.71
N GLY A 88 -3.63 -17.92 1.05
CA GLY A 88 -2.21 -17.94 1.40
C GLY A 88 -1.86 -18.64 2.73
N LEU A 89 -2.74 -19.50 3.25
CA LEU A 89 -2.63 -20.16 4.56
C LEU A 89 -1.94 -21.53 4.54
N ALA A 90 -1.71 -22.11 3.35
CA ALA A 90 -0.99 -23.38 3.20
C ALA A 90 0.41 -23.15 2.61
N PRO A 91 1.49 -23.70 3.22
CA PRO A 91 2.81 -23.66 2.62
C PRO A 91 2.81 -24.49 1.34
N SER A 92 3.39 -23.94 0.27
CA SER A 92 3.73 -24.72 -0.91
C SER A 92 4.87 -25.67 -0.50
N GLY A 93 4.53 -26.94 -0.25
CA GLY A 93 5.43 -27.92 0.35
C GLY A 93 6.74 -28.17 -0.41
N GLU A 94 7.82 -28.10 0.37
CA GLU A 94 9.02 -28.94 0.53
C GLU A 94 9.60 -29.80 -0.63
N HIS A 95 10.96 -29.80 -0.66
CA HIS A 95 11.99 -30.65 -1.31
C HIS A 95 12.98 -29.71 -2.05
N SER A 96 14.28 -29.59 -1.79
CA SER A 96 15.24 -30.43 -1.09
C SER A 96 16.46 -29.59 -0.66
N ALA A 97 17.20 -30.15 0.30
CA ALA A 97 18.51 -29.69 0.75
C ALA A 97 19.59 -29.70 -0.35
N ALA A 98 20.69 -29.02 -0.02
CA ALA A 98 22.03 -29.10 -0.58
C ALA A 98 22.37 -28.28 -1.84
N GLY A 99 23.47 -27.53 -1.71
CA GLY A 99 24.23 -26.98 -2.83
C GLY A 99 24.28 -25.47 -2.87
N ARG A 100 25.37 -24.88 -2.36
CA ARG A 100 25.81 -23.54 -2.80
C ARG A 100 26.06 -23.58 -4.31
N PRO A 101 25.48 -22.71 -5.14
CA PRO A 101 25.94 -22.56 -6.52
C PRO A 101 26.77 -21.29 -6.71
N THR A 102 27.84 -21.49 -7.46
CA THR A 102 28.82 -20.55 -8.01
C THR A 102 28.21 -19.58 -9.05
N PRO A 103 28.93 -18.50 -9.43
CA PRO A 103 28.33 -17.27 -9.94
C PRO A 103 28.02 -17.25 -11.45
N THR A 104 27.51 -18.33 -12.04
CA THR A 104 27.28 -18.41 -13.51
C THR A 104 25.85 -18.72 -13.96
N SER A 105 24.86 -18.87 -13.07
CA SER A 105 23.47 -19.25 -13.47
C SER A 105 22.42 -18.12 -13.51
N ARG A 106 22.80 -16.84 -13.57
CA ARG A 106 21.84 -15.70 -13.53
C ARG A 106 20.91 -15.53 -14.73
N ARG A 107 20.75 -16.53 -15.59
CA ARG A 107 19.85 -16.48 -16.75
C ARG A 107 18.72 -17.52 -16.75
N LYS A 108 18.58 -18.37 -15.73
CA LYS A 108 17.51 -19.39 -15.71
C LYS A 108 16.63 -19.52 -14.46
N ASP A 109 16.90 -18.79 -13.38
CA ASP A 109 16.02 -18.82 -12.20
C ASP A 109 15.32 -17.47 -11.97
N ALA A 110 14.40 -17.12 -12.87
CA ALA A 110 13.27 -16.24 -12.55
C ALA A 110 12.04 -17.07 -12.15
N ALA A 111 12.28 -18.26 -11.59
CA ALA A 111 11.26 -19.17 -11.12
C ALA A 111 10.55 -18.57 -9.90
N ARG A 112 9.29 -18.16 -10.12
CA ARG A 112 8.22 -17.87 -9.15
C ARG A 112 8.70 -17.21 -7.85
N ILE A 113 8.90 -15.90 -7.87
CA ILE A 113 8.94 -15.12 -6.62
C ILE A 113 7.48 -15.03 -6.13
N PRO A 114 7.12 -15.61 -4.97
CA PRO A 114 5.76 -15.50 -4.44
C PRO A 114 5.35 -14.02 -4.30
N GLY A 115 4.06 -13.71 -4.33
CA GLY A 115 3.58 -12.34 -4.07
C GLY A 115 4.06 -11.24 -5.02
N VAL A 116 4.65 -11.61 -6.17
CA VAL A 116 5.15 -10.68 -7.19
C VAL A 116 4.54 -11.03 -8.54
N TYR A 117 4.03 -10.04 -9.28
CA TYR A 117 3.73 -10.21 -10.69
C TYR A 117 5.01 -10.08 -11.52
N HIS A 118 5.14 -10.93 -12.53
CA HIS A 118 6.25 -10.89 -13.47
C HIS A 118 5.72 -10.47 -14.83
N PHE A 119 6.31 -9.40 -15.36
CA PHE A 119 6.08 -8.89 -16.69
C PHE A 119 7.39 -8.89 -17.48
N ARG A 120 7.27 -8.94 -18.79
CA ARG A 120 8.38 -8.68 -19.71
C ARG A 120 8.10 -7.41 -20.50
N SER A 121 9.07 -6.50 -20.50
CA SER A 121 9.01 -5.31 -21.36
C SER A 121 9.12 -5.70 -22.83
N SER A 122 8.70 -4.80 -23.72
CA SER A 122 8.86 -4.97 -25.17
C SER A 122 10.33 -5.11 -25.59
N ASP A 123 11.26 -4.58 -24.79
CA ASP A 123 12.71 -4.69 -25.04
C ASP A 123 13.35 -5.90 -24.33
N GLY A 124 12.53 -6.79 -23.75
CA GLY A 124 12.97 -8.06 -23.16
C GLY A 124 13.47 -7.98 -21.71
N PHE A 125 13.23 -6.87 -21.01
CA PHE A 125 13.59 -6.73 -19.60
C PHE A 125 12.54 -7.34 -18.69
N ASP A 126 12.98 -7.98 -17.61
CA ASP A 126 12.07 -8.46 -16.57
C ASP A 126 11.62 -7.28 -15.69
N ILE A 127 10.31 -7.13 -15.57
CA ILE A 127 9.66 -6.15 -14.69
C ILE A 127 8.90 -6.93 -13.60
N LEU A 128 9.23 -6.65 -12.35
CA LEU A 128 8.64 -7.29 -11.18
C LEU A 128 7.76 -6.29 -10.43
N VAL A 129 6.56 -6.68 -10.03
CA VAL A 129 5.60 -5.81 -9.32
C VAL A 129 5.13 -6.48 -8.03
N GLY A 130 5.34 -5.84 -6.88
CA GLY A 130 4.89 -6.40 -5.59
C GLY A 130 3.37 -6.33 -5.43
N LYS A 131 2.74 -7.36 -4.87
CA LYS A 131 1.28 -7.43 -4.69
C LYS A 131 0.79 -6.82 -3.38
N SER A 132 1.64 -6.78 -2.36
CA SER A 132 1.32 -6.29 -1.02
C SER A 132 2.46 -5.43 -0.45
N ALA A 133 2.23 -4.78 0.69
CA ALA A 133 3.28 -4.00 1.38
C ALA A 133 4.46 -4.86 1.85
N GLU A 134 4.20 -6.11 2.26
CA GLU A 134 5.24 -7.07 2.65
C GLU A 134 6.02 -7.56 1.44
N ASP A 135 5.31 -7.84 0.33
CA ASP A 135 5.94 -8.23 -0.94
C ASP A 135 6.77 -7.08 -1.51
N ASN A 136 6.30 -5.85 -1.40
CA ASN A 136 7.04 -4.65 -1.79
C ASN A 136 8.35 -4.53 -0.99
N GLU A 137 8.31 -4.77 0.32
CA GLU A 137 9.52 -4.77 1.14
C GLU A 137 10.47 -5.90 0.74
N ARG A 138 9.97 -7.13 0.56
CA ARG A 138 10.79 -8.26 0.10
C ARG A 138 11.38 -7.98 -1.28
N LEU A 139 10.56 -7.50 -2.22
CA LEU A 139 10.95 -7.20 -3.59
C LEU A 139 12.06 -6.14 -3.62
N THR A 140 11.87 -5.02 -2.91
CA THR A 140 12.85 -3.94 -2.90
C THR A 140 14.13 -4.30 -2.14
N PHE A 141 14.01 -4.94 -0.97
CA PHE A 141 15.16 -5.08 -0.07
C PHE A 141 15.87 -6.42 -0.15
N ARG A 142 15.18 -7.52 -0.52
CA ARG A 142 15.76 -8.88 -0.58
C ARG A 142 15.96 -9.40 -2.00
N VAL A 143 15.08 -9.06 -2.94
CA VAL A 143 15.12 -9.57 -4.33
C VAL A 143 15.91 -8.62 -5.25
N ALA A 144 15.62 -7.33 -5.18
CA ALA A 144 16.21 -6.33 -6.07
C ALA A 144 17.71 -6.13 -5.81
N ALA A 145 18.50 -6.17 -6.88
CA ALA A 145 19.91 -5.86 -6.86
C ALA A 145 20.12 -4.33 -6.73
N PRO A 146 21.27 -3.86 -6.21
CA PRO A 146 21.51 -2.43 -6.00
C PRO A 146 21.34 -1.54 -7.24
N HIS A 147 21.63 -2.09 -8.42
CA HIS A 147 21.58 -1.36 -9.70
C HIS A 147 20.26 -1.50 -10.44
N ASP A 148 19.34 -2.34 -9.97
CA ASP A 148 17.99 -2.42 -10.56
C ASP A 148 17.29 -1.06 -10.46
N ILE A 149 16.37 -0.78 -11.39
CA ILE A 149 15.56 0.43 -11.32
C ILE A 149 14.32 0.12 -10.49
N TRP A 150 14.11 0.91 -9.44
CA TRP A 150 12.91 0.91 -8.62
C TRP A 150 11.99 2.04 -9.06
N LEU A 151 10.68 1.78 -9.08
CA LEU A 151 9.64 2.75 -9.41
C LEU A 151 8.47 2.66 -8.44
N HIS A 152 7.79 3.79 -8.21
CA HIS A 152 6.55 3.88 -7.41
C HIS A 152 5.75 5.14 -7.78
N ALA A 153 4.42 5.10 -7.60
CA ALA A 153 3.57 6.27 -7.78
C ALA A 153 3.86 7.32 -6.68
N ALA A 154 4.21 8.56 -7.04
CA ALA A 154 4.79 9.53 -6.11
C ALA A 154 3.89 9.84 -4.89
N ASP A 155 2.62 10.11 -5.15
CA ASP A 155 1.68 10.64 -4.15
C ASP A 155 0.61 9.61 -3.71
N TYR A 156 0.74 8.37 -4.17
CA TYR A 156 -0.29 7.35 -4.01
C TYR A 156 0.28 6.07 -3.40
N PRO A 157 -0.43 5.45 -2.45
CA PRO A 157 -0.14 4.06 -2.09
C PRO A 157 -0.21 3.16 -3.32
N GLY A 158 0.80 2.32 -3.52
CA GLY A 158 0.85 1.40 -4.64
C GLY A 158 1.96 0.36 -4.55
N SER A 159 2.09 -0.41 -5.61
CA SER A 159 3.12 -1.43 -5.74
C SER A 159 4.51 -0.82 -5.98
N HIS A 160 5.52 -1.45 -5.40
CA HIS A 160 6.89 -1.25 -5.83
C HIS A 160 7.10 -2.02 -7.14
N VAL A 161 7.69 -1.35 -8.12
CA VAL A 161 8.05 -1.95 -9.41
C VAL A 161 9.55 -1.97 -9.57
N ILE A 162 10.10 -3.09 -10.02
CA ILE A 162 11.53 -3.29 -10.26
C ILE A 162 11.77 -3.68 -11.71
N ILE A 163 12.61 -2.93 -12.42
CA ILE A 163 13.20 -3.35 -13.70
C ILE A 163 14.53 -4.02 -13.40
N ARG A 164 14.63 -5.30 -13.72
CA ARG A 164 15.86 -6.08 -13.54
C ARG A 164 16.87 -5.70 -14.60
N ARG A 165 18.08 -5.31 -14.19
CA ARG A 165 19.16 -5.00 -15.12
C ARG A 165 20.54 -5.30 -14.52
N THR A 166 21.52 -5.49 -15.38
CA THR A 166 22.91 -5.58 -14.94
C THR A 166 23.52 -4.18 -14.77
N LYS A 167 24.60 -4.09 -13.98
CA LYS A 167 25.32 -2.82 -13.79
C LYS A 167 25.82 -2.29 -15.13
N GLY A 168 25.50 -1.04 -15.45
CA GLY A 168 25.89 -0.39 -16.70
C GLY A 168 24.97 -0.68 -17.89
N GLN A 169 23.97 -1.55 -17.74
CA GLN A 169 22.95 -1.76 -18.77
C GLN A 169 21.99 -0.56 -18.79
N ALA A 170 21.95 0.13 -19.92
CA ALA A 170 20.96 1.18 -20.16
C ALA A 170 19.56 0.57 -20.25
N VAL A 171 18.60 1.16 -19.55
CA VAL A 171 17.18 0.80 -19.69
C VAL A 171 16.60 1.68 -20.79
N PRO A 172 16.08 1.11 -21.88
CA PRO A 172 15.45 1.90 -22.94
C PRO A 172 14.29 2.74 -22.39
N PRO A 173 14.03 3.95 -22.94
CA PRO A 173 12.91 4.78 -22.50
C PRO A 173 11.56 4.07 -22.57
N ARG A 174 11.38 3.16 -23.53
CA ARG A 174 10.16 2.35 -23.69
C ARG A 174 9.94 1.40 -22.50
N THR A 175 10.94 0.59 -22.16
CA THR A 175 10.90 -0.25 -20.95
C THR A 175 10.64 0.56 -19.68
N LEU A 176 11.25 1.74 -19.54
CA LEU A 176 11.01 2.62 -18.39
C LEU A 176 9.56 3.11 -18.34
N LEU A 177 9.01 3.51 -19.50
CA LEU A 177 7.62 3.93 -19.63
C LEU A 177 6.66 2.80 -19.26
N GLU A 178 6.86 1.59 -19.79
CA GLU A 178 6.02 0.41 -19.50
C GLU A 178 6.02 0.07 -18.00
N ALA A 179 7.19 0.08 -17.37
CA ALA A 179 7.29 -0.16 -15.93
C ALA A 179 6.61 0.94 -15.10
N ALA A 180 6.70 2.20 -15.54
CA ALA A 180 6.02 3.31 -14.87
C ALA A 180 4.50 3.22 -15.02
N GLN A 181 3.99 2.83 -16.19
CA GLN A 181 2.57 2.58 -16.42
C GLN A 181 2.05 1.47 -15.49
N LEU A 182 2.83 0.41 -15.27
CA LEU A 182 2.52 -0.63 -14.29
C LEU A 182 2.49 -0.06 -12.85
N ALA A 183 3.46 0.76 -12.47
CA ALA A 183 3.49 1.39 -11.13
C ALA A 183 2.26 2.27 -10.90
N ALA A 184 1.81 3.02 -11.92
CA ALA A 184 0.59 3.81 -11.87
C ALA A 184 -0.67 2.93 -11.82
N PHE A 185 -0.72 1.86 -12.62
CA PHE A 185 -1.86 0.94 -12.69
C PHE A 185 -2.07 0.16 -11.39
N PHE A 186 -1.00 -0.30 -10.75
CA PHE A 186 -1.03 -1.00 -9.46
C PHE A 186 -0.95 -0.03 -8.26
N SER A 187 -1.44 1.19 -8.43
CA SER A 187 -1.59 2.17 -7.35
C SER A 187 -3.07 2.54 -7.15
N GLN A 188 -3.34 3.30 -6.09
CA GLN A 188 -4.67 3.90 -5.89
C GLN A 188 -5.07 4.88 -7.01
N ALA A 189 -4.12 5.36 -7.82
CA ALA A 189 -4.37 6.27 -8.94
C ALA A 189 -4.67 5.57 -10.26
N ARG A 190 -5.05 4.28 -10.26
CA ARG A 190 -5.29 3.49 -11.48
C ARG A 190 -6.34 4.07 -12.45
N HIS A 191 -7.25 4.91 -11.93
CA HIS A 191 -8.33 5.56 -12.70
C HIS A 191 -8.04 7.03 -13.02
N SER A 192 -6.88 7.54 -12.61
CA SER A 192 -6.45 8.91 -12.91
C SER A 192 -5.97 9.00 -14.36
N SER A 193 -6.22 10.13 -15.02
CA SER A 193 -5.75 10.34 -16.41
C SER A 193 -4.23 10.41 -16.51
N LYS A 194 -3.56 11.02 -15.53
CA LYS A 194 -2.10 11.12 -15.45
C LYS A 194 -1.64 10.91 -14.01
N VAL A 195 -0.55 10.18 -13.85
CA VAL A 195 0.08 9.84 -12.57
C VAL A 195 1.57 10.13 -12.65
N VAL A 196 2.10 10.83 -11.64
CA VAL A 196 3.54 11.04 -11.49
C VAL A 196 4.14 9.80 -10.85
N VAL A 197 5.12 9.20 -11.53
CA VAL A 197 5.87 8.03 -11.05
C VAL A 197 7.31 8.44 -10.80
N THR A 198 7.80 8.17 -9.59
CA THR A 198 9.20 8.32 -9.26
C THR A 198 9.96 7.06 -9.62
N TYR A 199 11.21 7.23 -10.04
CA TYR A 199 12.12 6.12 -10.28
C TYR A 199 13.55 6.46 -9.88
N THR A 200 14.29 5.43 -9.47
CA THR A 200 15.70 5.54 -9.08
C THR A 200 16.40 4.19 -9.09
N GLU A 201 17.72 4.13 -8.92
CA GLU A 201 18.39 2.87 -8.64
C GLU A 201 18.03 2.38 -7.23
N ARG A 202 17.80 1.07 -7.07
CA ARG A 202 17.41 0.48 -5.79
C ARG A 202 18.39 0.81 -4.64
N LYS A 203 19.68 1.03 -4.91
CA LYS A 203 20.68 1.44 -3.90
C LYS A 203 20.36 2.79 -3.23
N PHE A 204 19.60 3.65 -3.90
CA PHE A 204 19.15 4.95 -3.38
C PHE A 204 17.83 4.86 -2.60
N VAL A 205 17.29 3.64 -2.44
CA VAL A 205 16.07 3.35 -1.70
C VAL A 205 16.45 2.75 -0.34
N SER A 206 16.04 3.42 0.73
CA SER A 206 16.33 3.00 2.11
C SER A 206 15.04 2.78 2.88
N LYS A 207 15.01 1.74 3.72
CA LYS A 207 13.90 1.50 4.65
C LYS A 207 13.91 2.55 5.76
N ILE A 208 12.74 3.03 6.16
CA ILE A 208 12.63 3.90 7.34
C ILE A 208 12.61 3.00 8.60
N PRO A 209 13.54 3.19 9.56
CA PRO A 209 13.54 2.37 10.76
C PRO A 209 12.21 2.48 11.51
N ARG A 210 11.68 1.34 11.98
CA ARG A 210 10.42 1.23 12.75
C ARG A 210 9.16 1.70 12.00
N SER A 211 9.20 1.80 10.67
CA SER A 211 8.01 2.08 9.87
C SER A 211 7.23 0.80 9.53
N LYS A 212 6.00 0.99 9.05
CA LYS A 212 5.22 -0.08 8.41
C LYS A 212 5.98 -0.65 7.19
N PRO A 213 5.77 -1.94 6.84
CA PRO A 213 6.34 -2.53 5.64
C PRO A 213 6.00 -1.72 4.39
N GLY A 214 6.92 -1.67 3.44
CA GLY A 214 6.77 -0.94 2.18
C GLY A 214 7.05 0.56 2.25
N LEU A 215 7.16 1.17 3.44
CA LEU A 215 7.53 2.59 3.53
C LEU A 215 9.03 2.80 3.32
N VAL A 216 9.38 3.67 2.37
CA VAL A 216 10.76 3.91 1.95
C VAL A 216 11.12 5.39 1.92
N ARG A 217 12.41 5.68 2.00
CA ARG A 217 13.03 6.98 1.74
C ARG A 217 13.91 6.88 0.51
N LEU A 218 13.83 7.87 -0.36
CA LEU A 218 14.67 8.00 -1.55
C LEU A 218 15.74 9.08 -1.29
N SER A 219 17.01 8.77 -1.52
CA SER A 219 18.08 9.78 -1.47
C SER A 219 18.20 10.57 -2.77
N GLU A 220 17.94 9.92 -3.90
CA GLU A 220 17.92 10.49 -5.24
C GLU A 220 16.77 9.87 -6.02
N PHE A 221 16.07 10.65 -6.83
CA PHE A 221 15.03 10.15 -7.72
C PHE A 221 14.81 11.08 -8.90
N ARG A 222 14.20 10.54 -9.95
CA ARG A 222 13.64 11.28 -11.06
C ARG A 222 12.15 10.94 -11.15
N SER A 223 11.40 11.75 -11.89
CA SER A 223 9.98 11.54 -12.07
C SER A 223 9.61 11.56 -13.54
N LEU A 224 8.61 10.77 -13.91
CA LEU A 224 7.92 10.88 -15.20
C LEU A 224 6.41 10.84 -15.00
N THR A 225 5.67 11.47 -15.92
CA THR A 225 4.21 11.45 -15.90
C THR A 225 3.72 10.43 -16.91
N VAL A 226 2.83 9.53 -16.47
CA VAL A 226 2.30 8.43 -17.30
C VAL A 226 0.80 8.26 -17.09
N GLU A 227 0.15 7.64 -18.06
CA GLU A 227 -1.23 7.17 -17.92
C GLU A 227 -1.20 5.74 -17.37
N PRO A 228 -2.07 5.36 -16.41
CA PRO A 228 -2.13 3.98 -15.90
C PRO A 228 -2.52 3.00 -17.00
N LYS A 229 -1.62 2.05 -17.33
CA LYS A 229 -1.87 1.05 -18.37
C LYS A 229 -1.02 -0.20 -18.15
N ILE A 230 -1.51 -1.35 -18.60
CA ILE A 230 -0.70 -2.57 -18.74
C ILE A 230 -0.35 -2.71 -20.22
N THR A 231 0.89 -2.38 -20.58
CA THR A 231 1.41 -2.52 -21.95
C THR A 231 2.42 -3.67 -22.06
N ALA A 232 3.11 -3.99 -20.96
CA ALA A 232 4.06 -5.09 -20.88
C ALA A 232 3.34 -6.46 -20.86
N GLU A 233 3.98 -7.48 -21.44
CA GLU A 233 3.44 -8.83 -21.47
C GLU A 233 3.51 -9.45 -20.07
N ARG A 234 2.38 -9.92 -19.56
CA ARG A 234 2.36 -10.66 -18.29
C ARG A 234 2.89 -12.07 -18.53
N VAL A 235 3.97 -12.42 -17.85
CA VAL A 235 4.53 -13.77 -17.90
C VAL A 235 3.68 -14.65 -17.00
N LEU A 236 2.71 -15.35 -17.60
CA LEU A 236 1.93 -16.39 -16.92
C LEU A 236 2.81 -17.62 -16.75
N THR A 237 3.13 -17.97 -15.51
CA THR A 237 3.77 -19.25 -15.22
C THR A 237 2.67 -20.28 -14.98
N GLU A 238 2.25 -20.98 -16.04
CA GLU A 238 1.35 -22.14 -15.95
C GLU A 238 1.92 -23.18 -14.98
N GLY A 239 1.02 -23.83 -14.25
CA GLY A 239 1.30 -24.85 -13.25
C GLY A 239 0.37 -24.71 -12.07
#